data_AF-A0A432MDB3-F1
#
_entry.id   AF-A0A432MDB3-F1
#
_cell.length_a   1.000
_cell.length_b   1.000
_cell.length_c   1.000
_cell.angle_alpha   90.00
_cell.angle_beta   90.00
_cell.angle_gamma   90.00
#
_symmetry.space_group_name_H-M   'P 1'
#
loop_
_entity.id
_entity.type
_entity.pdbx_description
1 polymer ?
#
loop_
_entity_poly.entity_id
_entity_poly.type
_entity_poly.pdbx_seq_one_letter_code
_entity_poly.pdbx_strand_id
1 'polypeptide(L)'
;MSDGISRKRIEANRRNAQQSTGPRTDEGKARSRANSLRHGMAAEVLVPEEDRVAYEQALERWRREAGPDNVVEEHLIQRAAVLSVRLDRIERAHQEAREAAAREAVGRWHRRKQASARKLGQRLLLDPVNIVEELEATAFGCDWLIRHWRRLDSQIRLGSRWDGRDRAWAMAMFGLPGGPPGPDAAEDAKTLWTLAVSVGHEQPVVAGASARHAAPSDTENAPAV
;
A
#
# COMPACT_ATOMS: atom_id res chain seq x y z
N MET A 1 20.48 27.17 -39.88
CA MET A 1 21.70 26.35 -39.70
C MET A 1 21.26 24.94 -39.33
N SER A 2 21.33 24.00 -40.27
CA SER A 2 20.89 22.62 -40.05
C SER A 2 22.06 21.85 -39.45
N ASP A 3 21.94 21.44 -38.18
CA ASP A 3 22.91 20.57 -37.52
C ASP A 3 22.94 19.22 -38.26
N GLY A 4 24.03 18.99 -38.99
CA GLY A 4 24.30 17.75 -39.68
C GLY A 4 24.45 16.61 -38.67
N ILE A 5 23.72 15.52 -38.90
CA ILE A 5 23.76 14.31 -38.07
C ILE A 5 25.23 13.88 -37.91
N SER A 6 25.72 13.89 -36.66
CA SER A 6 27.09 13.49 -36.33
C SER A 6 27.46 12.13 -36.92
N ARG A 7 28.70 11.97 -37.40
CA ARG A 7 29.21 10.71 -37.99
C ARG A 7 28.96 9.49 -37.09
N LYS A 8 29.06 9.65 -35.76
CA LYS A 8 28.75 8.60 -34.79
C LYS A 8 27.30 8.13 -34.87
N ARG A 9 26.36 9.04 -35.09
CA ARG A 9 24.93 8.76 -35.21
C ARG A 9 24.59 8.11 -36.56
N ILE A 10 25.28 8.51 -37.64
CA ILE A 10 25.16 7.84 -38.96
C ILE A 10 25.65 6.39 -38.88
N GLU A 11 26.80 6.16 -38.26
CA GLU A 11 27.40 4.83 -38.15
C GLU A 11 26.56 3.89 -37.25
N ALA A 12 26.03 4.42 -36.14
CA ALA A 12 25.08 3.70 -35.29
C ALA A 12 23.79 3.35 -36.05
N ASN A 13 23.21 4.29 -36.80
CA ASN A 13 22.02 4.01 -37.63
C ASN A 13 22.30 2.94 -38.69
N ARG A 14 23.49 2.93 -39.29
CA ARG A 14 23.88 1.92 -40.30
C ARG A 14 24.00 0.52 -39.69
N ARG A 15 24.60 0.40 -38.50
CA ARG A 15 24.67 -0.87 -37.75
C ARG A 15 23.28 -1.35 -37.30
N ASN A 16 22.45 -0.45 -36.79
CA ASN A 16 21.08 -0.77 -36.37
C ASN A 16 20.20 -1.21 -37.56
N ALA A 17 20.38 -0.58 -38.73
CA ALA A 17 19.66 -0.95 -39.95
C ALA A 17 20.04 -2.35 -40.46
N GLN A 18 21.32 -2.74 -40.33
CA GLN A 18 21.76 -4.10 -40.66
C GLN A 18 21.17 -5.17 -39.72
N GLN A 19 20.83 -4.80 -38.48
CA GLN A 19 20.19 -5.69 -37.50
C GLN A 19 18.66 -5.66 -37.56
N SER A 20 18.06 -4.59 -38.09
CA SER A 20 16.61 -4.44 -38.25
C SER A 20 16.15 -4.79 -39.66
N THR A 21 16.49 -6.00 -40.13
CA THR A 21 15.81 -6.56 -41.30
C THR A 21 14.51 -7.13 -40.80
N GLY A 22 13.37 -6.52 -41.17
CA GLY A 22 12.04 -6.96 -40.71
C GLY A 22 11.81 -8.48 -40.84
N PRO A 23 10.74 -9.01 -40.23
CA PRO A 23 10.58 -10.45 -40.06
C PRO A 23 10.63 -11.22 -41.39
N ARG A 24 11.56 -12.19 -41.47
CA ARG A 24 11.83 -12.98 -42.68
C ARG A 24 11.11 -14.33 -42.71
N THR A 25 10.66 -14.82 -41.55
CA THR A 25 9.91 -16.07 -41.40
C THR A 25 8.40 -15.82 -41.44
N ASP A 26 7.63 -16.82 -41.82
CA ASP A 26 6.17 -16.69 -41.90
C ASP A 26 5.53 -16.47 -40.52
N GLU A 27 6.06 -17.08 -39.46
CA GLU A 27 5.69 -16.80 -38.07
C GLU A 27 6.02 -15.35 -37.65
N GLY A 28 7.20 -14.85 -38.06
CA GLY A 28 7.61 -13.48 -37.78
C GLY A 28 6.72 -12.46 -38.50
N LYS A 29 6.34 -12.75 -39.76
CA LYS A 29 5.41 -11.94 -40.54
C LYS A 29 4.01 -11.98 -39.92
N ALA A 30 3.54 -13.13 -39.46
CA ALA A 30 2.25 -13.27 -38.77
C ALA A 30 2.21 -12.44 -37.48
N ARG A 31 3.27 -12.50 -36.65
CA ARG A 31 3.43 -11.63 -35.47
C ARG A 31 3.46 -10.14 -35.81
N SER A 32 4.15 -9.76 -36.88
CA SER A 32 4.18 -8.36 -37.32
C SER A 32 2.83 -7.89 -37.87
N ARG A 33 2.07 -8.76 -38.54
CA ARG A 33 0.68 -8.47 -38.95
C ARG A 33 -0.23 -8.34 -37.74
N ALA A 34 -0.07 -9.19 -36.74
CA ALA A 34 -0.79 -9.08 -35.47
C ALA A 34 -0.48 -7.78 -34.72
N ASN A 35 0.76 -7.26 -34.79
CA ASN A 35 1.08 -5.94 -34.23
C ASN A 35 0.32 -4.79 -34.92
N SER A 36 0.11 -4.87 -36.23
CA SER A 36 -0.71 -3.89 -36.97
C SER A 36 -2.18 -3.93 -36.51
N LEU A 37 -2.73 -5.14 -36.31
CA LEU A 37 -4.08 -5.34 -35.77
C LEU A 37 -4.20 -4.92 -34.29
N ARG A 38 -3.15 -5.12 -33.49
CA ARG A 38 -3.07 -4.72 -32.08
C ARG A 38 -3.06 -3.21 -31.89
N HIS A 39 -2.39 -2.47 -32.78
CA HIS A 39 -2.32 -1.02 -32.72
C HIS A 39 -3.41 -0.32 -33.53
N GLY A 40 -4.04 -1.00 -34.50
CA GLY A 40 -5.18 -0.51 -35.27
C GLY A 40 -4.91 0.76 -36.10
N MET A 41 -3.63 1.15 -36.26
CA MET A 41 -3.23 2.40 -36.92
C MET A 41 -3.35 2.34 -38.46
N ALA A 42 -3.37 1.14 -39.05
CA ALA A 42 -3.51 0.92 -40.49
C ALA A 42 -4.85 0.27 -40.88
N ALA A 43 -5.75 0.03 -39.92
CA ALA A 43 -7.10 -0.44 -40.21
C ALA A 43 -7.99 0.78 -40.49
N GLU A 44 -8.74 0.72 -41.59
CA GLU A 44 -9.66 1.76 -42.09
C GLU A 44 -10.91 1.90 -41.20
N VAL A 45 -10.72 2.08 -39.88
CA VAL A 45 -11.74 2.04 -38.82
C VAL A 45 -11.92 0.64 -38.23
N LEU A 46 -11.09 0.32 -37.24
CA LEU A 46 -11.45 -0.67 -36.22
C LEU A 46 -11.92 0.08 -34.98
N VAL A 47 -13.22 0.04 -34.72
CA VAL A 47 -13.83 0.37 -33.43
C VAL A 47 -13.95 -0.95 -32.68
N PRO A 48 -13.36 -1.10 -31.48
CA PRO A 48 -13.51 -2.29 -30.65
C PRO A 48 -14.99 -2.56 -30.37
N GLU A 49 -15.35 -3.83 -30.20
CA GLU A 49 -16.76 -4.22 -30.05
C GLU A 49 -17.41 -3.55 -28.84
N GLU A 50 -16.66 -3.34 -27.75
CA GLU A 50 -17.12 -2.61 -26.58
C GLU A 50 -17.54 -1.15 -26.85
N ASP A 51 -17.03 -0.57 -27.94
CA ASP A 51 -17.20 0.84 -28.29
C ASP A 51 -18.08 1.02 -29.54
N ARG A 52 -18.55 -0.09 -30.16
CA ARG A 52 -19.34 -0.08 -31.41
C ARG A 52 -20.64 0.71 -31.27
N VAL A 53 -21.37 0.49 -30.19
CA VAL A 53 -22.65 1.16 -29.93
C VAL A 53 -22.45 2.68 -29.83
N ALA A 54 -21.40 3.13 -29.12
CA ALA A 54 -21.09 4.55 -28.99
C ALA A 54 -20.71 5.17 -30.34
N TYR A 55 -19.99 4.43 -31.18
CA TYR A 55 -19.65 4.84 -32.54
C TYR A 55 -20.90 4.99 -33.42
N GLU A 56 -21.79 4.00 -33.44
CA GLU A 56 -23.01 4.02 -34.24
C GLU A 56 -23.93 5.18 -33.83
N GLN A 57 -24.08 5.41 -32.52
CA GLN A 57 -24.83 6.55 -31.99
C GLN A 57 -24.23 7.90 -32.38
N ALA A 58 -22.90 8.05 -32.29
CA ALA A 58 -22.22 9.27 -32.71
C ALA A 58 -22.36 9.51 -34.21
N LEU A 59 -22.21 8.45 -35.02
CA LEU A 59 -22.34 8.50 -36.47
C LEU A 59 -23.75 8.90 -36.91
N GLU A 60 -24.79 8.24 -36.38
CA GLU A 60 -26.17 8.56 -36.73
C GLU A 60 -26.55 9.98 -36.31
N ARG A 61 -26.15 10.40 -35.12
CA ARG A 61 -26.40 11.76 -34.63
C ARG A 61 -25.76 12.79 -35.55
N TRP A 62 -24.48 12.63 -35.87
CA TRP A 62 -23.74 13.60 -36.68
C TRP A 62 -24.15 13.61 -38.14
N ARG A 63 -24.52 12.46 -38.72
CA ARG A 63 -25.15 12.42 -40.04
C ARG A 63 -26.42 13.25 -40.08
N ARG A 64 -27.28 13.11 -39.06
CA ARG A 64 -28.55 13.85 -38.96
C ARG A 64 -28.34 15.35 -38.76
N GLU A 65 -27.37 15.73 -37.94
CA GLU A 65 -27.06 17.13 -37.63
C GLU A 65 -26.34 17.85 -38.78
N ALA A 66 -25.40 17.17 -39.45
CA ALA A 66 -24.56 17.77 -40.49
C ALA A 66 -25.20 17.73 -41.88
N GLY A 67 -26.01 16.70 -42.19
CA GLY A 67 -26.68 16.55 -43.48
C GLY A 67 -25.72 16.54 -44.68
N PRO A 68 -24.82 15.53 -44.81
CA PRO A 68 -23.80 15.52 -45.85
C PRO A 68 -24.40 15.46 -47.27
N ASP A 69 -23.92 16.32 -48.16
CA ASP A 69 -24.36 16.41 -49.55
C ASP A 69 -23.51 15.56 -50.51
N ASN A 70 -22.32 15.13 -50.06
CA ASN A 70 -21.38 14.38 -50.87
C ASN A 70 -20.60 13.31 -50.08
N VAL A 71 -19.93 12.43 -50.83
CA VAL A 71 -19.16 11.30 -50.29
C VAL A 71 -17.98 11.73 -49.42
N VAL A 72 -17.45 12.94 -49.62
CA VAL A 72 -16.32 13.46 -48.82
C VAL A 72 -16.82 13.84 -47.43
N GLU A 73 -17.93 14.56 -47.35
CA GLU A 73 -18.55 14.93 -46.08
C GLU A 73 -18.98 13.69 -45.28
N GLU A 74 -19.61 12.72 -45.94
CA GLU A 74 -19.96 11.44 -45.34
C GLU A 74 -18.74 10.71 -44.77
N HIS A 75 -17.64 10.65 -45.54
CA HIS A 75 -16.38 10.05 -45.08
C HIS A 75 -15.77 10.81 -43.88
N LEU A 76 -15.83 12.15 -43.88
CA LEU A 76 -15.33 12.96 -42.77
C LEU A 76 -16.15 12.76 -41.50
N ILE A 77 -17.49 12.67 -41.60
CA ILE A 77 -18.37 12.37 -40.46
C ILE A 77 -18.06 10.99 -39.89
N GLN A 78 -17.90 9.98 -40.76
CA GLN A 78 -17.53 8.64 -40.33
C GLN A 78 -16.19 8.62 -39.59
N ARG A 79 -15.16 9.30 -40.12
CA ARG A 79 -13.85 9.41 -39.48
C ARG A 79 -13.92 10.17 -38.16
N ALA A 80 -14.68 11.25 -38.10
CA ALA A 80 -14.87 12.00 -36.88
C ALA A 80 -15.48 11.10 -35.80
N ALA A 81 -16.52 10.32 -36.12
CA ALA A 81 -17.21 9.47 -35.16
C ALA A 81 -16.23 8.44 -34.56
N VAL A 82 -15.39 7.85 -35.38
CA VAL A 82 -14.34 6.91 -34.94
C VAL A 82 -13.31 7.57 -34.03
N LEU A 83 -12.86 8.76 -34.41
CA LEU A 83 -11.90 9.51 -33.61
C LEU A 83 -12.47 9.92 -32.27
N SER A 84 -13.75 10.30 -32.21
CA SER A 84 -14.41 10.69 -30.96
C SER A 84 -14.42 9.57 -29.93
N VAL A 85 -14.84 8.38 -30.34
CA VAL A 85 -14.86 7.18 -29.50
C VAL A 85 -13.45 6.77 -29.07
N ARG A 86 -12.47 6.89 -29.95
CA ARG A 86 -11.06 6.64 -29.62
C ARG A 86 -10.54 7.65 -28.57
N LEU A 87 -10.88 8.92 -28.71
CA LEU A 87 -10.52 9.97 -27.74
C LEU A 87 -11.18 9.72 -26.39
N ASP A 88 -12.46 9.39 -26.36
CA ASP A 88 -13.19 9.08 -25.12
C ASP A 88 -12.60 7.86 -24.40
N ARG A 89 -12.21 6.83 -25.15
CA ARG A 89 -11.49 5.66 -24.59
C ARG A 89 -10.14 6.05 -24.00
N ILE A 90 -9.37 6.87 -24.70
CA ILE A 90 -8.07 7.36 -24.24
C ILE A 90 -8.24 8.18 -22.96
N GLU A 91 -9.23 9.08 -22.90
CA GLU A 91 -9.46 9.90 -21.71
C GLU A 91 -9.92 9.05 -20.51
N ARG A 92 -10.83 8.09 -20.72
CA ARG A 92 -11.21 7.12 -19.67
C ARG A 92 -9.99 6.39 -19.11
N ALA A 93 -9.15 5.84 -19.99
CA ALA A 93 -7.93 5.14 -19.58
C ALA A 93 -6.92 6.07 -18.87
N HIS A 94 -6.78 7.32 -19.30
CA HIS A 94 -5.95 8.31 -18.63
C HIS A 94 -6.48 8.64 -17.23
N GLN A 95 -7.78 8.81 -17.08
CA GLN A 95 -8.41 9.10 -15.80
C GLN A 95 -8.21 7.95 -14.81
N GLU A 96 -8.47 6.72 -15.24
CA GLU A 96 -8.23 5.51 -14.43
C GLU A 96 -6.76 5.41 -14.00
N ALA A 97 -5.82 5.66 -14.92
CA ALA A 97 -4.39 5.64 -14.62
C ALA A 97 -3.99 6.73 -13.62
N ARG A 98 -4.53 7.95 -13.75
CA ARG A 98 -4.29 9.06 -12.82
C ARG A 98 -4.82 8.72 -11.42
N GLU A 99 -6.02 8.18 -11.32
CA GLU A 99 -6.63 7.78 -10.05
C GLU A 99 -5.88 6.63 -9.37
N ALA A 100 -5.44 5.64 -10.15
CA ALA A 100 -4.58 4.57 -9.65
C ALA A 100 -3.25 5.14 -9.12
N ALA A 101 -2.59 5.99 -9.91
CA ALA A 101 -1.33 6.62 -9.51
C ALA A 101 -1.49 7.50 -8.26
N ALA A 102 -2.61 8.22 -8.11
CA ALA A 102 -2.92 9.02 -6.93
C ALA A 102 -3.09 8.16 -5.68
N ARG A 103 -3.88 7.07 -5.75
CA ARG A 103 -4.04 6.10 -4.65
C ARG A 103 -2.70 5.51 -4.22
N GLU A 104 -1.89 5.10 -5.18
CA GLU A 104 -0.57 4.57 -4.87
C GLU A 104 0.37 5.63 -4.27
N ALA A 105 0.31 6.88 -4.72
CA ALA A 105 1.13 7.96 -4.20
C ALA A 105 0.84 8.22 -2.71
N VAL A 106 -0.44 8.26 -2.33
CA VAL A 106 -0.88 8.36 -0.94
C VAL A 106 -0.36 7.17 -0.13
N GLY A 107 -0.56 5.94 -0.64
CA GLY A 107 -0.07 4.73 0.03
C GLY A 107 1.46 4.71 0.20
N ARG A 108 2.22 5.12 -0.81
CA ARG A 108 3.69 5.26 -0.75
C ARG A 108 4.10 6.29 0.29
N TRP A 109 3.46 7.46 0.31
CA TRP A 109 3.74 8.49 1.32
C TRP A 109 3.49 7.97 2.74
N HIS A 110 2.35 7.32 2.98
CA HIS A 110 2.00 6.76 4.28
C HIS A 110 3.03 5.69 4.74
N ARG A 111 3.42 4.77 3.84
CA ARG A 111 4.47 3.78 4.12
C ARG A 111 5.81 4.41 4.45
N ARG A 112 6.21 5.47 3.72
CA ARG A 112 7.45 6.22 4.03
C ARG A 112 7.41 6.86 5.41
N LYS A 113 6.29 7.50 5.77
CA LYS A 113 6.14 8.11 7.10
C LYS A 113 6.15 7.09 8.23
N GLN A 114 5.46 5.96 8.06
CA GLN A 114 5.56 4.83 9.00
C GLN A 114 6.98 4.26 9.10
N ALA A 115 7.69 4.12 7.99
CA ALA A 115 9.08 3.67 7.98
C ALA A 115 10.01 4.65 8.71
N SER A 116 9.75 5.96 8.59
CA SER A 116 10.46 6.99 9.35
C SER A 116 10.27 6.81 10.86
N ALA A 117 9.03 6.66 11.33
CA ALA A 117 8.75 6.39 12.75
C ALA A 117 9.42 5.10 13.23
N ARG A 118 9.39 4.03 12.43
CA ARG A 118 10.12 2.78 12.75
C ARG A 118 11.63 2.98 12.86
N LYS A 119 12.21 3.77 11.97
CA LYS A 119 13.66 4.08 11.98
C LYS A 119 14.05 4.89 13.22
N LEU A 120 13.18 5.79 13.67
CA LEU A 120 13.33 6.47 14.96
C LEU A 120 13.28 5.47 16.11
N GLY A 121 12.26 4.61 16.14
CA GLY A 121 12.10 3.57 17.16
C GLY A 121 13.32 2.63 17.32
N GLN A 122 14.07 2.35 16.25
CA GLN A 122 15.31 1.55 16.33
C GLN A 122 16.39 2.18 17.22
N ARG A 123 16.37 3.51 17.38
CA ARG A 123 17.32 4.28 18.18
C ARG A 123 16.76 4.69 19.54
N LEU A 124 15.49 4.38 19.82
CA LEU A 124 14.79 4.83 21.02
C LEU A 124 15.51 4.42 22.31
N LEU A 125 16.03 3.20 22.40
CA LEU A 125 16.76 2.75 23.59
C LEU A 125 18.12 3.45 23.79
N LEU A 126 18.70 4.02 22.73
CA LEU A 126 20.01 4.68 22.78
C LEU A 126 19.87 6.15 23.19
N ASP A 127 18.83 6.82 22.69
CA ASP A 127 18.58 8.24 22.96
C ASP A 127 17.07 8.49 23.20
N PRO A 128 16.53 8.06 24.35
CA PRO A 128 15.10 8.13 24.63
C PRO A 128 14.53 9.54 24.55
N VAL A 129 15.23 10.52 25.12
CA VAL A 129 14.74 11.91 25.24
C VAL A 129 14.47 12.50 23.86
N ASN A 130 15.50 12.54 23.01
CA ASN A 130 15.38 13.19 21.70
C ASN A 130 14.49 12.39 20.74
N ILE A 131 14.54 11.05 20.81
CA ILE A 131 13.75 10.21 19.90
C ILE A 131 12.27 10.26 20.24
N VAL A 132 11.88 10.32 21.53
CA VAL A 132 10.48 10.53 21.91
C VAL A 132 9.99 11.88 21.42
N GLU A 133 10.78 12.95 21.60
CA GLU A 133 10.44 14.28 21.08
C GLU A 133 10.22 14.27 19.55
N GLU A 134 11.14 13.64 18.80
CA GLU A 134 11.01 13.49 17.34
C GLU A 134 9.79 12.64 16.93
N LEU A 135 9.42 11.63 17.72
CA LEU A 135 8.25 10.80 17.46
C LEU A 135 6.95 11.58 17.75
N GLU A 136 6.89 12.27 18.89
CA GLU A 136 5.73 13.07 19.32
C GLU A 136 5.46 14.26 18.40
N ALA A 137 6.50 14.79 17.74
CA ALA A 137 6.36 15.82 16.73
C ALA A 137 5.56 15.39 15.47
N THR A 138 5.22 14.10 15.32
CA THR A 138 4.48 13.60 14.16
C THR A 138 3.34 12.65 14.54
N ALA A 139 2.20 12.75 13.86
CA ALA A 139 1.07 11.83 14.08
C ALA A 139 1.46 10.34 13.88
N PHE A 140 2.38 10.05 12.95
CA PHE A 140 2.88 8.69 12.71
C PHE A 140 3.78 8.17 13.83
N GLY A 141 4.57 9.05 14.46
CA GLY A 141 5.37 8.70 15.62
C GLY A 141 4.49 8.48 16.85
N CYS A 142 3.50 9.34 17.10
CA CYS A 142 2.49 9.12 18.13
C CYS A 142 1.74 7.79 17.96
N ASP A 143 1.26 7.49 16.75
CA ASP A 143 0.63 6.19 16.46
C ASP A 143 1.58 5.00 16.70
N TRP A 144 2.86 5.19 16.38
CA TRP A 144 3.88 4.18 16.63
C TRP A 144 4.09 3.96 18.15
N LEU A 145 4.16 5.03 18.95
CA LEU A 145 4.27 4.99 20.42
C LEU A 145 3.05 4.33 21.04
N ILE A 146 1.84 4.75 20.64
CA ILE A 146 0.58 4.19 21.13
C ILE A 146 0.52 2.67 20.87
N ARG A 147 0.94 2.21 19.69
CA ARG A 147 0.98 0.78 19.39
C ARG A 147 1.96 0.01 20.28
N HIS A 148 3.11 0.58 20.61
CA HIS A 148 4.07 -0.06 21.51
C HIS A 148 3.57 -0.07 22.95
N TRP A 149 2.95 1.01 23.43
CA TRP A 149 2.27 1.04 24.72
C TRP A 149 1.16 -0.01 24.81
N ARG A 150 0.29 -0.11 23.79
CA ARG A 150 -0.75 -1.14 23.73
C ARG A 150 -0.21 -2.56 23.76
N ARG A 151 0.94 -2.81 23.13
CA ARG A 151 1.62 -4.11 23.21
C ARG A 151 2.05 -4.41 24.65
N LEU A 152 2.66 -3.45 25.35
CA LEU A 152 3.08 -3.65 26.74
C LEU A 152 1.88 -3.82 27.69
N ASP A 153 0.83 -3.02 27.52
CA ASP A 153 -0.43 -3.14 28.26
C ASP A 153 -1.10 -4.50 28.03
N SER A 154 -1.12 -5.00 26.79
CA SER A 154 -1.70 -6.31 26.50
C SER A 154 -1.01 -7.46 27.24
N GLN A 155 0.30 -7.37 27.49
CA GLN A 155 1.01 -8.40 28.25
C GLN A 155 0.53 -8.42 29.71
N ILE A 156 0.37 -7.24 30.33
CA ILE A 156 -0.14 -7.11 31.70
C ILE A 156 -1.55 -7.67 31.79
N ARG A 157 -2.43 -7.31 30.84
CA ARG A 157 -3.82 -7.80 30.81
C ARG A 157 -3.93 -9.31 30.67
N LEU A 158 -2.92 -9.95 30.08
CA LEU A 158 -2.83 -11.41 29.95
C LEU A 158 -2.15 -12.08 31.16
N GLY A 159 -1.92 -11.34 32.25
CA GLY A 159 -1.27 -11.84 33.47
C GLY A 159 0.23 -12.06 33.32
N SER A 160 0.85 -11.55 32.25
CA SER A 160 2.30 -11.62 32.04
C SER A 160 3.02 -10.48 32.74
N ARG A 161 4.22 -10.77 33.24
CA ARG A 161 5.15 -9.78 33.80
C ARG A 161 6.02 -9.21 32.69
N TRP A 162 6.32 -7.92 32.78
CA TRP A 162 7.31 -7.30 31.90
C TRP A 162 8.69 -7.86 32.19
N ASP A 163 9.40 -8.29 31.14
CA ASP A 163 10.79 -8.69 31.26
C ASP A 163 11.74 -7.47 31.32
N GLY A 164 13.05 -7.70 31.39
CA GLY A 164 14.03 -6.61 31.41
C GLY A 164 14.00 -5.73 30.16
N ARG A 165 13.63 -6.31 29.02
CA ARG A 165 13.52 -5.60 27.75
C ARG A 165 12.24 -4.77 27.72
N ASP A 166 11.10 -5.32 28.10
CA ASP A 166 9.83 -4.60 28.18
C ASP A 166 9.93 -3.38 29.11
N ARG A 167 10.59 -3.52 30.26
CA ARG A 167 10.89 -2.40 31.17
C ARG A 167 11.77 -1.34 30.51
N ALA A 168 12.85 -1.75 29.85
CA ALA A 168 13.73 -0.81 29.15
C ALA A 168 12.98 -0.05 28.04
N TRP A 169 12.10 -0.72 27.31
CA TRP A 169 11.24 -0.08 26.30
C TRP A 169 10.19 0.85 26.92
N ALA A 170 9.56 0.47 28.04
CA ALA A 170 8.62 1.33 28.75
C ALA A 170 9.30 2.62 29.23
N MET A 171 10.47 2.50 29.89
CA MET A 171 11.27 3.64 30.31
C MET A 171 11.66 4.52 29.12
N ALA A 172 12.15 3.91 28.03
CA ALA A 172 12.56 4.66 26.86
C ALA A 172 11.39 5.39 26.17
N MET A 173 10.18 4.82 26.17
CA MET A 173 8.99 5.50 25.67
C MET A 173 8.50 6.64 26.57
N PHE A 174 8.90 6.66 27.85
CA PHE A 174 8.73 7.83 28.72
C PHE A 174 9.82 8.90 28.52
N GLY A 175 10.74 8.70 27.56
CA GLY A 175 11.90 9.57 27.38
C GLY A 175 12.98 9.36 28.45
N LEU A 176 12.93 8.27 29.20
CA LEU A 176 13.88 7.96 30.28
C LEU A 176 14.89 6.89 29.86
N PRO A 177 16.11 6.88 30.43
CA PRO A 177 17.08 5.82 30.21
C PRO A 177 16.47 4.44 30.52
N GLY A 178 16.77 3.42 29.70
CA GLY A 178 16.25 2.06 29.86
C GLY A 178 16.80 1.27 31.05
N GLY A 179 17.65 1.89 31.86
CA GLY A 179 18.28 1.29 33.05
C GLY A 179 17.78 1.91 34.35
N PRO A 180 18.22 1.39 35.50
CA PRO A 180 17.86 1.97 36.79
C PRO A 180 18.33 3.44 36.85
N PRO A 181 17.47 4.33 37.34
CA PRO A 181 17.83 5.74 37.48
C PRO A 181 19.01 5.91 38.45
N GLY A 182 19.90 6.85 38.13
CA GLY A 182 21.03 7.20 39.00
C GLY A 182 20.58 7.85 40.32
N PRO A 183 21.50 8.02 41.29
CA PRO A 183 21.18 8.63 42.59
C PRO A 183 20.61 10.05 42.45
N ASP A 184 21.10 10.81 41.46
CA ASP A 184 20.71 12.19 41.19
C ASP A 184 19.52 12.33 40.23
N ALA A 185 18.91 11.21 39.82
CA ALA A 185 17.74 11.24 38.95
C ALA A 185 16.53 11.87 39.66
N ALA A 186 15.65 12.48 38.87
CA ALA A 186 14.41 13.05 39.36
C ALA A 186 13.50 11.99 40.00
N GLU A 187 12.68 12.41 40.96
CA GLU A 187 11.89 11.52 41.81
C GLU A 187 10.80 10.77 41.04
N ASP A 188 10.27 11.40 39.99
CA ASP A 188 9.34 10.83 39.03
C ASP A 188 9.98 9.65 38.26
N ALA A 189 11.21 9.80 37.79
CA ALA A 189 11.95 8.74 37.11
C ALA A 189 12.22 7.53 38.04
N LYS A 190 12.56 7.79 39.31
CA LYS A 190 12.71 6.75 40.35
C LYS A 190 11.38 6.02 40.63
N THR A 191 10.29 6.79 40.71
CA THR A 191 8.94 6.25 40.91
C THR A 191 8.52 5.38 39.74
N LEU A 192 8.69 5.87 38.50
CA LEU A 192 8.35 5.13 37.28
C LEU A 192 9.17 3.85 37.14
N TRP A 193 10.47 3.87 37.48
CA TRP A 193 11.29 2.67 37.49
C TRP A 193 10.79 1.64 38.50
N THR A 194 10.46 2.08 39.72
CA THR A 194 9.92 1.20 40.76
C THR A 194 8.61 0.56 40.31
N LEU A 195 7.71 1.36 39.73
CA LEU A 195 6.47 0.87 39.16
C LEU A 195 6.73 -0.14 38.04
N ALA A 196 7.61 0.17 37.09
CA ALA A 196 7.97 -0.71 35.97
C ALA A 196 8.55 -2.06 36.44
N VAL A 197 9.33 -2.07 37.51
CA VAL A 197 9.85 -3.30 38.14
C VAL A 197 8.74 -4.11 38.82
N SER A 198 7.72 -3.45 39.36
CA SER A 198 6.60 -4.09 40.04
C SER A 198 5.48 -4.62 39.11
N VAL A 199 5.56 -4.35 37.80
CA VAL A 199 4.54 -4.79 36.83
C VAL A 199 4.49 -6.30 36.70
N GLY A 200 3.33 -6.89 37.02
CA GLY A 200 3.03 -8.31 36.78
C GLY A 200 2.88 -9.19 38.02
N HIS A 201 2.38 -8.64 39.13
CA HIS A 201 1.85 -9.43 40.24
C HIS A 201 0.39 -9.07 40.53
N GLU A 202 -0.54 -9.97 40.20
CA GLU A 202 -1.65 -10.24 41.10
C GLU A 202 -1.11 -11.20 42.17
N GLN A 203 -1.28 -10.87 43.45
CA GLN A 203 -1.25 -11.93 44.46
C GLN A 203 -2.43 -12.86 44.17
N PRO A 204 -2.26 -14.19 44.14
CA PRO A 204 -3.41 -15.06 44.18
C PRO A 204 -4.11 -14.73 45.49
N VAL A 205 -5.34 -14.19 45.40
CA VAL A 205 -6.24 -14.12 46.54
C VAL A 205 -6.36 -15.57 47.01
N VAL A 206 -5.69 -15.90 48.11
CA VAL A 206 -5.90 -17.17 48.79
C VAL A 206 -7.32 -17.08 49.30
N ALA A 207 -8.26 -17.55 48.48
CA ALA A 207 -9.61 -17.83 48.91
C ALA A 207 -9.46 -18.86 50.04
N GLY A 208 -9.60 -18.37 51.27
CA GLY A 208 -9.62 -19.21 52.45
C GLY A 208 -10.68 -20.28 52.23
N ALA A 209 -10.24 -21.50 51.95
CA ALA A 209 -11.08 -22.68 51.95
C ALA A 209 -11.44 -22.97 53.42
N SER A 210 -12.42 -22.22 53.92
CA SER A 210 -13.24 -22.60 55.06
C SER A 210 -14.66 -22.78 54.55
N ALA A 211 -14.87 -23.88 53.83
CA ALA A 211 -16.20 -24.40 53.56
C ALA A 211 -16.19 -25.90 53.91
N ARG A 212 -16.84 -26.14 55.04
CA ARG A 212 -17.07 -27.37 55.76
C ARG A 212 -17.57 -28.51 54.86
N HIS A 213 -17.20 -29.72 55.28
CA HIS A 213 -17.83 -30.98 54.91
C HIS A 213 -19.35 -30.86 54.72
N ALA A 214 -19.82 -31.30 53.56
CA ALA A 214 -21.14 -31.90 53.41
C ALA A 214 -20.98 -33.05 52.41
N ALA A 215 -21.02 -34.28 52.93
CA ALA A 215 -21.13 -35.49 52.12
C ALA A 215 -22.56 -35.60 51.57
N PRO A 216 -22.75 -36.13 50.35
CA PRO A 216 -24.01 -36.76 50.00
C PRO A 216 -23.85 -38.28 50.06
N SER A 217 -24.65 -38.88 50.93
CA SER A 217 -25.22 -40.20 50.74
C SER A 217 -25.99 -40.22 49.42
N ASP A 218 -25.77 -41.23 48.59
CA ASP A 218 -26.79 -42.24 48.26
C ASP A 218 -26.27 -43.18 47.17
N THR A 219 -26.32 -44.45 47.51
CA THR A 219 -25.98 -45.59 46.65
C THR A 219 -27.29 -46.11 46.09
N GLU A 220 -27.53 -45.87 44.80
CA GLU A 220 -28.60 -46.55 44.09
C GLU A 220 -28.17 -46.77 42.63
N ASN A 221 -27.59 -47.93 42.36
CA ASN A 221 -27.82 -48.63 41.09
C ASN A 221 -27.34 -50.09 41.18
N ALA A 222 -28.30 -51.01 41.29
CA ALA A 222 -28.18 -52.36 40.75
C ALA A 222 -29.15 -52.45 39.57
N PRO A 223 -28.79 -53.17 38.50
CA PRO A 223 -29.42 -54.48 38.35
C PRO A 223 -28.48 -55.56 37.79
N ALA A 224 -28.58 -56.77 38.33
CA ALA A 224 -28.34 -58.01 37.60
C ALA A 224 -29.04 -59.19 38.29
N VAL A 225 -30.00 -59.75 37.56
CA VAL A 225 -30.69 -61.06 37.70
C VAL A 225 -31.79 -61.19 38.75
#